data_AF-A0A5S3V0L8-F1
#
_entry.id   AF-A0A5S3V0L8-F1
#
_cell.length_a   1.000
_cell.length_b   1.000
_cell.length_c   1.000
_cell.angle_alpha   90.00
_cell.angle_beta   90.00
_cell.angle_gamma   90.00
#
_symmetry.space_group_name_H-M   'P 1'
#
loop_
_entity.id
_entity.type
_entity.pdbx_description
1 polymer ?
#
loop_
_entity_poly.entity_id
_entity_poly.type
_entity_poly.pdbx_seq_one_letter_code
_entity_poly.pdbx_strand_id
1 'polypeptide(L)' 'MTQSTLEHAPEHIKLAVDLIMLLEENNVPAEQVLAALEIVQADFAKKLDTDNLL' A
#
# COMPACT_ATOMS: atom_id res chain seq x y z
N MET A 1 -13.46 -25.88 -0.08
CA MET A 1 -13.02 -24.72 0.70
C MET A 1 -11.83 -24.13 -0.05
N THR A 2 -12.04 -23.17 -0.96
CA THR A 2 -10.92 -22.49 -1.61
C THR A 2 -10.26 -21.60 -0.58
N GLN A 3 -9.19 -22.13 0.04
CA GLN A 3 -8.38 -21.40 0.99
C GLN A 3 -7.90 -20.11 0.32
N SER A 4 -8.26 -18.96 0.89
CA SER A 4 -8.08 -17.64 0.31
C SER A 4 -6.61 -17.43 -0.07
N THR A 5 -6.35 -17.26 -1.36
CA THR A 5 -5.00 -17.04 -1.92
C THR A 5 -4.29 -15.83 -1.31
N LEU A 6 -5.04 -14.94 -0.67
CA LEU A 6 -4.55 -13.76 0.04
C LEU A 6 -3.81 -14.08 1.35
N GLU A 7 -4.18 -15.14 2.08
CA GLU A 7 -3.53 -15.50 3.35
C GLU A 7 -2.05 -15.89 3.17
N HIS A 8 -1.74 -16.46 2.00
CA HIS A 8 -0.39 -16.89 1.62
C HIS A 8 0.31 -15.90 0.69
N ALA A 9 -0.32 -14.77 0.37
CA ALA A 9 0.30 -13.76 -0.50
C ALA A 9 1.49 -13.09 0.20
N PRO A 10 2.46 -12.55 -0.55
CA PRO A 10 3.49 -11.69 0.01
C PRO A 10 2.89 -10.52 0.79
N GLU A 11 3.57 -10.08 1.85
CA GLU A 11 3.05 -9.04 2.76
C GLU A 11 2.67 -7.73 2.04
N HIS A 12 3.45 -7.32 1.03
CA HIS A 12 3.13 -6.12 0.24
C HIS A 12 1.83 -6.27 -0.57
N ILE A 13 1.46 -7.48 -0.99
CA ILE A 13 0.20 -7.74 -1.69
C ILE A 13 -0.97 -7.65 -0.71
N LYS A 14 -0.84 -8.24 0.48
CA LYS A 14 -1.86 -8.14 1.54
C LYS A 14 -2.09 -6.69 1.92
N LEU A 15 -1.01 -5.94 2.16
CA LEU A 15 -1.07 -4.52 2.50
C LEU A 15 -1.74 -3.69 1.41
N ALA A 16 -1.46 -3.99 0.13
CA ALA A 16 -2.12 -3.30 -0.98
C ALA A 16 -3.63 -3.56 -1.00
N VAL A 17 -4.06 -4.81 -0.74
CA VAL A 17 -5.49 -5.15 -0.68
C VAL A 17 -6.17 -4.46 0.49
N ASP A 18 -5.58 -4.50 1.69
CA ASP A 18 -6.12 -3.82 2.87
C ASP A 18 -6.25 -2.30 2.65
N LEU A 19 -5.25 -1.70 2.00
CA LEU A 19 -5.26 -0.28 1.69
C LEU A 19 -6.34 0.07 0.66
N ILE A 20 -6.53 -0.75 -0.38
CA ILE A 20 -7.60 -0.55 -1.37
C ILE A 20 -8.96 -0.63 -0.69
N MET A 21 -9.20 -1.64 0.15
CA MET A 21 -10.45 -1.78 0.89
C MET A 21 -10.75 -0.54 1.74
N LEU A 22 -9.77 -0.06 2.50
CA LEU A 22 -9.92 1.15 3.33
C LEU A 22 -10.29 2.38 2.49
N LEU A 23 -9.66 2.57 1.34
CA LEU A 23 -9.89 3.73 0.48
C LEU A 23 -11.25 3.68 -0.20
N GLU A 24 -11.69 2.49 -0.61
CA GLU A 24 -13.03 2.25 -1.16
C GLU A 24 -14.12 2.50 -0.12
N GLU A 25 -13.95 2.01 1.12
CA GLU A 25 -14.89 2.24 2.23
C GLU A 25 -15.06 3.74 2.54
N ASN A 26 -13.99 4.52 2.35
CA ASN A 26 -13.99 5.96 2.52
C ASN A 26 -14.42 6.73 1.26
N ASN A 27 -14.82 6.04 0.18
CA ASN A 27 -15.23 6.64 -1.10
C ASN A 27 -14.20 7.62 -1.68
N VAL A 28 -12.90 7.35 -1.49
CA VAL A 28 -11.83 8.21 -1.99
C VAL A 28 -11.74 8.06 -3.51
N PRO A 29 -11.80 9.15 -4.30
CA PRO A 29 -11.65 9.08 -5.75
C PRO A 29 -10.29 8.50 -6.15
N ALA A 30 -10.27 7.63 -7.16
CA ALA A 30 -9.05 6.95 -7.61
C ALA A 30 -7.91 7.93 -7.97
N GLU A 31 -8.22 9.08 -8.58
CA GLU A 31 -7.24 10.13 -8.86
C GLU A 31 -6.56 10.69 -7.60
N GLN A 32 -7.31 10.84 -6.50
CA GLN A 32 -6.78 11.30 -5.22
C GLN A 32 -5.97 10.20 -4.53
N VAL A 33 -6.40 8.94 -4.65
CA VAL A 33 -5.64 7.78 -4.18
C VAL A 33 -4.27 7.73 -4.87
N LEU A 34 -4.23 7.81 -6.19
CA LEU A 34 -2.98 7.74 -6.94
C LEU A 34 -2.02 8.87 -6.57
N ALA A 35 -2.51 10.12 -6.49
CA ALA A 35 -1.70 11.26 -6.07
C ALA A 35 -1.15 11.10 -4.64
N ALA A 36 -1.95 10.56 -3.72
CA ALA A 36 -1.49 10.27 -2.35
C ALA A 36 -0.44 9.16 -2.31
N LEU A 37 -0.61 8.10 -3.12
CA LEU A 37 0.33 6.98 -3.19
C LEU A 37 1.70 7.41 -3.74
N GLU A 38 1.77 8.37 -4.65
CA GLU A 38 3.04 8.96 -5.10
C GLU A 38 3.80 9.64 -3.95
N ILE A 39 3.08 10.39 -3.10
CA ILE A 39 3.66 11.04 -1.91
C ILE A 39 4.15 10.01 -0.91
N VAL A 40 3.33 8.99 -0.62
CA VAL A 40 3.68 7.90 0.30
C VAL A 40 4.92 7.15 -0.21
N GLN A 41 4.97 6.81 -1.50
CA GLN A 41 6.12 6.15 -2.11
C GLN A 41 7.40 6.99 -1.92
N ALA A 42 7.35 8.28 -2.21
CA ALA A 42 8.50 9.18 -2.05
C ALA A 42 8.98 9.26 -0.59
N ASP A 43 8.07 9.31 0.38
CA ASP A 43 8.41 9.34 1.81
C ASP A 43 9.11 8.06 2.27
N PHE A 44 8.60 6.88 1.88
CA PHE A 44 9.24 5.61 2.21
C PHE A 44 10.55 5.38 1.48
N ALA A 45 10.68 5.81 0.21
CA ALA A 45 11.95 5.78 -0.51
C ALA A 45 13.02 6.59 0.23
N LYS A 46 12.68 7.79 0.69
CA LYS A 46 13.59 8.65 1.48
C LYS A 46 13.98 8.00 2.81
N LYS A 47 13.07 7.30 3.49
CA LYS A 47 13.38 6.56 4.73
C LYS A 47 14.35 5.42 4.46
N LEU A 48 14.17 4.64 3.40
CA LEU A 48 15.12 3.60 3.01
C LEU A 48 16.51 4.16 2.69
N ASP A 49 16.58 5.30 2.00
CA ASP A 49 17.85 5.98 1.73
C ASP A 49 18.52 6.45 3.02
N THR A 50 17.74 6.95 3.98
CA THR A 50 18.24 7.42 5.29
C THR A 50 18.69 6.26 6.18
N ASP A 51 17.97 5.14 6.17
CA ASP A 51 18.32 3.92 6.91
C ASP A 51 19.58 3.24 6.32
N ASN A 52 19.85 3.40 5.02
CA ASN A 52 21.07 2.94 4.38
C ASN A 52 22.30 3.84 4.63
N LEU A 53 22.10 5.00 5.28
CA LEU A 53 23.15 5.98 5.63
C LEU A 53 23.58 5.88 7.11
N LEU A 54 22.98 4.97 7.89
CA LEU A 54 23.33 4.66 9.29
C LEU A 54 24.02 3.29 9.39
#